data_AF-A0A960D848-F1
#
_entry.id   AF-A0A960D848-F1
#
_cell.length_a   1.000
_cell.length_b   1.000
_cell.length_c   1.000
_cell.angle_alpha   90.00
_cell.angle_beta   90.00
_cell.angle_gamma   90.00
#
_symmetry.space_group_name_H-M   'P 1'
#
loop_
_entity.id
_entity.type
_entity.pdbx_description
1 polymer ?
#
loop_
_entity_poly.entity_id
_entity_poly.type
_entity_poly.pdbx_seq_one_letter_code
_entity_poly.pdbx_strand_id
1 'polypeptide(L)' 'MQDLLQAWATLLARHSTDPDAAGVGARLLASWSEPHRRYHSIGHLRDILEHVEELAGYADDADAVRLAAWFHDSV' A
#
# COMPACT_ATOMS: atom_id res chain seq x y z
N MET A 1 -1.91 10.28 -5.01
CA MET A 1 -1.86 10.11 -3.54
C MET A 1 -3.25 9.90 -2.94
N GLN A 2 -4.27 10.69 -3.29
CA GLN A 2 -5.64 10.46 -2.79
C GLN A 2 -6.18 9.08 -3.16
N ASP A 3 -5.90 8.64 -4.39
CA ASP A 3 -6.21 7.30 -4.90
C ASP A 3 -5.53 6.19 -4.07
N LEU A 4 -4.27 6.38 -3.69
CA LEU A 4 -3.52 5.44 -2.85
C LEU A 4 -4.07 5.40 -1.42
N LEU A 5 -4.43 6.54 -0.84
CA LEU A 5 -5.09 6.59 0.47
C LEU A 5 -6.45 5.87 0.43
N GLN A 6 -7.20 6.01 -0.67
CA GLN A 6 -8.45 5.29 -0.84
C GLN A 6 -8.23 3.78 -0.97
N ALA A 7 -7.24 3.36 -1.75
CA ALA A 7 -6.87 1.94 -1.89
C ALA A 7 -6.48 1.33 -0.54
N TRP A 8 -5.68 2.05 0.25
CA TRP A 8 -5.35 1.67 1.62
C TRP A 8 -6.59 1.56 2.51
N ALA A 9 -7.46 2.57 2.52
CA ALA A 9 -8.67 2.57 3.34
C ALA A 9 -9.61 1.42 2.98
N THR A 10 -9.80 1.14 1.68
CA THR A 10 -10.61 0.02 1.19
C THR A 10 -10.02 -1.33 1.58
N LEU A 11 -8.69 -1.49 1.56
CA LEU A 11 -8.02 -2.70 2.02
C LEU A 11 -8.20 -2.89 3.53
N LEU A 12 -7.88 -1.86 4.33
CA LEU A 12 -7.88 -1.99 5.80
C LEU A 12 -9.26 -2.10 6.40
N ALA A 13 -10.30 -1.52 5.78
CA ALA A 13 -11.68 -1.66 6.25
C ALA A 13 -12.17 -3.12 6.28
N ARG A 14 -11.51 -4.04 5.57
CA ARG A 14 -11.80 -5.48 5.62
C ARG A 14 -11.21 -6.19 6.85
N HIS A 15 -10.19 -5.59 7.46
CA HIS A 15 -9.34 -6.24 8.48
C HIS A 15 -9.27 -5.49 9.81
N SER A 16 -9.63 -4.21 9.84
CA SER A 16 -9.55 -3.38 11.03
C SER A 16 -10.63 -2.30 11.05
N THR A 17 -11.11 -1.99 12.26
CA THR A 17 -11.96 -0.83 12.55
C THR A 17 -11.21 0.22 13.37
N ASP A 18 -9.89 0.12 13.46
CA ASP A 18 -9.06 1.08 14.19
C ASP A 18 -9.18 2.47 13.54
N PRO A 19 -9.57 3.50 14.31
CA PRO A 19 -9.71 4.86 13.77
C PRO A 19 -8.39 5.45 13.24
N ASP A 20 -7.21 4.95 13.67
CA ASP A 20 -5.90 5.39 13.15
C ASP A 20 -5.50 4.69 11.84
N ALA A 21 -6.32 3.81 11.27
CA ALA A 21 -5.99 3.15 10.01
C ALA A 21 -5.64 4.17 8.90
N ALA A 22 -6.38 5.27 8.80
CA ALA A 22 -6.07 6.36 7.86
C ALA A 22 -4.71 7.03 8.15
N GLY A 23 -4.36 7.20 9.43
CA GLY A 23 -3.09 7.77 9.86
C GLY A 23 -1.90 6.89 9.49
N VAL A 24 -2.04 5.57 9.61
CA VAL A 24 -1.03 4.59 9.14
C VAL A 24 -0.79 4.74 7.64
N GLY A 25 -1.86 4.77 6.83
CA GLY A 25 -1.75 4.93 5.38
C GLY A 25 -1.07 6.24 4.97
N ALA A 26 -1.37 7.34 5.67
CA ALA A 26 -0.71 8.62 5.45
C ALA A 26 0.80 8.57 5.79
N ARG A 27 1.17 7.91 6.89
CA ARG A 27 2.58 7.71 7.27
C ARG A 27 3.34 6.84 6.27
N LEU A 28 2.70 5.78 5.75
CA LEU A 28 3.27 4.99 4.66
C LEU A 28 3.54 5.84 3.43
N LEU A 29 2.55 6.60 2.95
CA LEU A 29 2.78 7.46 1.77
C LEU A 29 3.82 8.54 2.01
N ALA A 30 3.98 9.03 3.24
CA ALA A 30 5.05 9.94 3.60
C ALA A 30 6.43 9.28 3.46
N SER A 31 6.62 8.05 3.96
CA SER A 31 7.90 7.34 3.82
C SER A 31 8.22 7.04 2.36
N TRP A 32 7.23 6.61 1.56
CA TRP A 32 7.38 6.42 0.11
C TRP A 32 7.69 7.70 -0.69
N SER A 33 7.42 8.87 -0.10
CA SER A 33 7.63 10.19 -0.73
C SER A 33 8.92 10.88 -0.30
N GLU A 34 9.78 10.23 0.49
CA GLU A 34 11.00 10.86 0.98
C GLU A 34 11.95 11.25 -0.17
N PRO A 35 12.56 12.46 -0.15
CA PRO A 35 13.29 13.00 -1.31
C PRO A 35 14.48 12.16 -1.79
N HIS A 36 15.04 11.31 -0.93
CA HIS A 36 16.18 10.46 -1.25
C HIS A 36 15.76 9.15 -1.93
N ARG A 37 14.48 8.78 -1.91
CA ARG A 37 13.95 7.56 -2.51
C ARG A 37 13.67 7.76 -3.99
N ARG A 38 14.61 7.33 -4.82
CA ARG A 38 14.51 7.44 -6.29
C ARG A 38 13.85 6.21 -6.91
N TYR A 39 14.27 5.02 -6.50
CA TYR A 39 13.72 3.76 -7.00
C TYR A 39 12.46 3.36 -6.24
N HIS A 40 12.55 3.20 -4.92
CA HIS A 40 11.41 2.90 -4.04
C HIS A 40 10.58 4.16 -3.73
N SER A 41 9.98 4.70 -4.79
CA SER A 41 9.13 5.89 -4.77
C SER A 41 7.65 5.53 -4.85
N ILE A 42 6.78 6.54 -4.71
CA ILE A 42 5.33 6.42 -4.96
C ILE A 42 5.01 5.81 -6.34
N GLY A 43 5.83 6.09 -7.36
CA GLY A 43 5.65 5.49 -8.69
C GLY A 43 5.84 3.98 -8.65
N HIS A 44 6.93 3.53 -8.04
CA HIS A 44 7.21 2.11 -7.88
C HIS A 44 6.16 1.39 -7.02
N LEU A 45 5.69 2.01 -5.93
CA LEU A 45 4.59 1.45 -5.13
C LEU A 45 3.33 1.23 -5.98
N ARG A 46 2.97 2.21 -6.82
CA ARG A 46 1.82 2.08 -7.72
C ARG A 46 2.01 0.93 -8.69
N ASP A 47 3.17 0.85 -9.33
CA ASP A 47 3.49 -0.21 -10.29
C ASP A 47 3.35 -1.59 -9.63
N ILE A 48 3.91 -1.77 -8.43
CA ILE A 48 3.80 -3.04 -7.68
C ILE A 48 2.34 -3.36 -7.35
N LEU A 49 1.58 -2.39 -6.84
CA LEU A 49 0.17 -2.62 -6.49
C LEU A 49 -0.67 -3.00 -7.72
N GLU A 50 -0.42 -2.39 -8.88
CA GLU A 50 -1.07 -2.75 -10.14
C GLU A 50 -0.79 -4.21 -10.53
N HIS A 51 0.48 -4.64 -10.47
CA HIS A 51 0.83 -6.04 -10.75
C HIS A 51 0.27 -7.01 -9.71
N VAL A 52 0.14 -6.60 -8.44
CA VAL A 52 -0.54 -7.42 -7.41
C VAL A 52 -2.00 -7.64 -7.78
N GLU A 53 -2.71 -6.63 -8.29
CA GLU A 53 -4.09 -6.81 -8.73
C GLU A 53 -4.21 -7.77 -9.92
N GLU A 54 -3.30 -7.69 -10.90
CA GLU A 54 -3.26 -8.62 -12.03
C GLU A 54 -3.04 -10.08 -11.59
N LEU A 55 -2.24 -10.28 -10.55
CA LEU A 55 -1.85 -11.60 -10.05
C LEU A 55 -2.69 -12.08 -8.87
N ALA A 56 -3.63 -11.28 -8.37
CA ALA A 56 -4.38 -11.56 -7.15
C ALA A 56 -5.10 -12.93 -7.17
N GLY A 57 -5.55 -13.38 -8.34
CA GLY A 57 -6.22 -14.68 -8.51
C GLY A 57 -5.32 -15.90 -8.29
N TYR A 58 -3.99 -15.71 -8.23
CA TYR A 58 -3.02 -16.78 -7.95
C TYR A 58 -2.58 -16.82 -6.49
N ALA A 59 -2.97 -15.85 -5.67
CA ALA A 59 -2.60 -15.78 -4.27
C ALA A 59 -3.64 -16.51 -3.39
N ASP A 60 -3.15 -17.31 -2.44
CA ASP A 60 -4.01 -17.90 -1.40
C ASP A 60 -4.65 -16.81 -0.52
N ASP A 61 -3.93 -15.72 -0.28
CA ASP A 61 -4.42 -14.52 0.41
C ASP A 61 -3.93 -13.25 -0.32
N ALA A 62 -4.77 -12.75 -1.22
CA ALA A 62 -4.46 -11.55 -1.98
C ALA A 62 -4.38 -10.28 -1.09
N ASP A 63 -5.10 -10.23 0.03
CA ASP A 63 -5.04 -9.07 0.93
C ASP A 63 -3.74 -9.03 1.72
N ALA A 64 -3.23 -10.18 2.15
CA ALA A 64 -1.90 -10.28 2.74
C ALA A 64 -0.82 -9.82 1.74
N VAL A 65 -0.93 -10.21 0.45
CA VAL A 65 0.02 -9.77 -0.60
C VAL A 65 -0.06 -8.25 -0.82
N ARG A 66 -1.28 -7.67 -0.88
CA ARG A 66 -1.45 -6.22 -0.95
C ARG A 66 -0.80 -5.52 0.25
N LEU A 67 -1.06 -5.99 1.47
CA LEU A 67 -0.44 -5.44 2.68
C LEU A 67 1.09 -5.55 2.62
N ALA A 68 1.63 -6.69 2.22
CA ALA A 68 3.07 -6.85 2.03
C ALA A 68 3.64 -5.84 1.02
N ALA A 69 2.96 -5.62 -0.11
CA ALA A 69 3.36 -4.62 -1.10
C ALA A 69 3.40 -3.20 -0.53
N TRP A 70 2.46 -2.81 0.35
CA TRP A 70 2.49 -1.52 1.02
C TRP A 70 3.71 -1.32 1.95
N PHE A 71 4.12 -2.39 2.63
CA PHE A 71 5.16 -2.35 3.67
C PHE A 71 6.57 -2.78 3.20
N HIS A 72 6.72 -3.34 2.00
CA HIS A 72 7.95 -4.05 1.61
C HIS A 72 9.25 -3.22 1.65
N ASP A 73 9.15 -1.89 1.58
CA ASP A 73 10.28 -0.98 1.75
C ASP A 73 9.87 0.34 2.44
N SER A 74 8.86 0.29 3.31
CA SER A 74 8.30 1.48 3.97
C SER A 74 9.04 1.82 5.29
N VAL A 75 10.37 1.91 5.24
CA VAL A 75 11.25 2.23 6.39
C VAL A 75 11.40 3.73 6.59
#